data_AF-A0A4Q7MCU5-F1
#
_entry.id   AF-A0A4Q7MCU5-F1
#
_cell.length_a   1.000
_cell.length_b   1.000
_cell.length_c   1.000
_cell.angle_alpha   90.00
_cell.angle_beta   90.00
_cell.angle_gamma   90.00
#
_symmetry.space_group_name_H-M   'P 1'
#
loop_
_entity.id
_entity.type
_entity.pdbx_description
1 polymer ?
#
loop_
_entity_poly.entity_id
_entity_poly.type
_entity_poly.pdbx_seq_one_letter_code
_entity_poly.pdbx_strand_id
1 'polypeptide(L)'
;MNAKVYDRRNVFRGAIALAVYIGAIVAANILSANFGLVPVGFGLVVSAGTYAAGFALLSRDFVHTYLGVRGVLLGMAVGLALSWFLATPALALASAVAFLVAEVADMLVFLWARPRGFVRAALISNCVSAPVDTVLFLWIAGFPLTFESIVGQMVGKILWATIVPLAIYVGVRALRRARNERMANREPTPTGGLIE
;
A
#
# COMPACT_ATOMS: atom_id res chain seq x y z
N MET A 1 -18.13 26.81 -13.30
CA MET A 1 -16.84 26.47 -12.66
C MET A 1 -17.15 25.98 -11.25
N ASN A 2 -17.33 24.66 -11.06
CA ASN A 2 -17.83 24.08 -9.81
C ASN A 2 -16.70 23.98 -8.79
N ALA A 3 -16.80 24.76 -7.71
CA ALA A 3 -15.91 24.63 -6.56
C ALA A 3 -16.06 23.21 -5.99
N LYS A 4 -14.99 22.41 -6.08
CA LYS A 4 -14.87 21.16 -5.34
C LYS A 4 -15.14 21.48 -3.87
N VAL A 5 -16.31 21.10 -3.36
CA VAL A 5 -16.57 21.07 -1.93
C VAL A 5 -15.52 20.13 -1.34
N TYR A 6 -14.49 20.73 -0.74
CA TYR A 6 -13.46 20.01 -0.01
C TYR A 6 -14.17 19.42 1.23
N ASP A 7 -14.63 18.18 1.12
CA ASP A 7 -15.23 17.46 2.24
C ASP A 7 -14.18 17.36 3.36
N ARG A 8 -14.32 18.17 4.42
CA ARG A 8 -13.38 18.23 5.56
C ARG A 8 -13.10 16.85 6.14
N ARG A 9 -14.06 15.92 6.02
CA ARG A 9 -13.92 14.54 6.49
C ARG A 9 -12.91 13.74 5.67
N ASN A 10 -12.77 14.03 4.38
CA ASN A 10 -11.76 13.42 3.51
C ASN A 10 -10.37 14.00 3.76
N VAL A 11 -10.26 15.28 4.11
CA VAL A 11 -8.98 15.90 4.50
C VAL A 11 -8.44 15.28 5.78
N PHE A 12 -9.27 15.15 6.81
CA PHE A 12 -8.86 14.55 8.07
C PHE A 12 -8.41 13.09 7.91
N ARG A 13 -9.17 12.30 7.16
CA ARG A 13 -8.79 10.92 6.80
C ARG A 13 -7.50 10.86 6.00
N GLY A 14 -7.31 11.79 5.06
CA GLY A 14 -6.09 11.92 4.29
C GLY A 14 -4.88 12.25 5.17
N ALA A 15 -5.02 13.17 6.13
CA ALA A 15 -3.95 13.52 7.06
C ALA A 15 -3.54 12.35 7.95
N ILE A 16 -4.51 11.57 8.47
CA ILE A 16 -4.23 10.35 9.23
C ILE A 16 -3.49 9.33 8.34
N ALA A 17 -4.01 9.07 7.13
CA ALA A 17 -3.36 8.14 6.20
C ALA A 17 -1.93 8.58 5.88
N LEU A 18 -1.69 9.89 5.71
CA LEU A 18 -0.37 10.46 5.44
C LEU A 18 0.58 10.26 6.61
N ALA A 19 0.13 10.54 7.84
CA ALA A 19 0.94 10.34 9.05
C ALA A 19 1.31 8.87 9.25
N VAL A 20 0.35 7.97 9.05
CA VAL A 20 0.56 6.51 9.12
C VAL A 20 1.55 6.06 8.05
N TYR A 21 1.41 6.55 6.81
CA TYR A 21 2.33 6.24 5.71
C TYR A 21 3.76 6.71 6.01
N ILE A 22 3.94 7.96 6.45
CA ILE A 22 5.24 8.51 6.86
C ILE A 22 5.86 7.65 7.98
N GLY A 23 5.07 7.36 9.02
CA GLY A 23 5.52 6.56 10.15
C GLY A 23 5.94 5.15 9.74
N ALA A 24 5.23 4.53 8.80
CA ALA A 24 5.56 3.21 8.27
C ALA A 24 6.88 3.20 7.50
N ILE A 25 7.15 4.23 6.67
CA ILE A 25 8.45 4.38 5.97
C ILE A 25 9.59 4.51 6.98
N VAL A 26 9.43 5.41 7.96
CA VAL A 26 10.44 5.66 8.99
C VAL A 26 10.69 4.39 9.81
N ALA A 27 9.63 3.70 10.23
CA ALA A 27 9.74 2.45 10.95
C ALA A 27 10.44 1.37 10.13
N ALA A 28 10.14 1.25 8.83
CA ALA A 28 10.81 0.30 7.95
C ALA A 28 12.33 0.53 7.94
N ASN A 29 12.76 1.78 7.77
CA ASN A 29 14.18 2.10 7.71
C ASN A 29 14.88 1.96 9.07
N ILE A 30 14.25 2.38 10.16
CA ILE A 30 14.80 2.21 11.52
C ILE A 30 14.96 0.73 11.85
N LEU A 31 13.93 -0.09 11.59
CA LEU A 31 13.99 -1.52 11.87
C LEU A 31 15.09 -2.20 11.04
N SER A 32 15.16 -1.91 9.74
CA SER A 32 16.22 -2.44 8.88
C SER A 32 17.62 -1.96 9.29
N ALA A 33 17.77 -0.75 9.80
CA ALA A 33 19.04 -0.24 10.30
C ALA A 33 19.50 -0.95 11.58
N ASN A 34 18.58 -1.23 12.50
CA ASN A 34 18.93 -1.78 13.82
C ASN A 34 19.04 -3.31 13.83
N PHE A 35 18.23 -3.99 13.02
CA PHE A 35 18.13 -5.46 13.04
C PHE A 35 18.60 -6.13 11.74
N GLY A 36 18.86 -5.37 10.67
CA GLY A 36 19.33 -5.93 9.41
C GLY A 36 18.37 -6.96 8.82
N LEU A 37 18.92 -8.12 8.45
CA LEU A 37 18.14 -9.26 7.96
C LEU A 37 17.71 -10.16 9.12
N VAL A 38 16.43 -10.51 9.14
CA VAL A 38 15.83 -11.41 10.13
C VAL A 38 15.23 -12.64 9.44
N PRO A 39 15.35 -13.84 10.04
CA PRO A 39 14.73 -15.05 9.51
C PRO A 39 13.21 -14.99 9.69
N VAL A 40 12.48 -15.47 8.69
CA VAL A 40 11.00 -15.51 8.70
C VAL A 40 10.45 -16.93 8.60
N GLY A 41 11.33 -17.93 8.77
CA GLY A 41 11.01 -19.34 8.60
C GLY A 41 11.22 -19.83 7.16
N PHE A 42 11.13 -21.15 6.96
CA PHE A 42 11.29 -21.81 5.65
C PHE A 42 12.62 -21.51 4.93
N GLY A 43 13.68 -21.16 5.68
CA GLY A 43 14.95 -20.74 5.11
C GLY A 43 14.92 -19.36 4.43
N LEU A 44 13.86 -18.58 4.62
CA LEU A 44 13.75 -17.24 4.06
C LEU A 44 14.20 -16.17 5.07
N VAL A 45 14.78 -15.10 4.54
CA VAL A 45 15.21 -13.93 5.30
C VAL A 45 14.62 -12.67 4.71
N VAL A 46 14.34 -11.67 5.55
CA VAL A 46 13.83 -10.36 5.11
C VAL A 46 14.54 -9.25 5.86
N SER A 47 14.58 -8.05 5.29
CA SER A 47 14.94 -6.89 6.12
C SER A 47 13.92 -6.73 7.24
N ALA A 48 14.34 -6.45 8.48
CA ALA A 48 13.39 -6.32 9.59
C ALA A 48 12.30 -5.27 9.31
N GLY A 49 12.64 -4.24 8.53
CA GLY A 49 11.70 -3.23 8.05
C GLY A 49 10.67 -3.70 7.03
N THR A 50 10.80 -4.90 6.46
CA THR A 50 9.93 -5.42 5.38
C THR A 50 8.45 -5.40 5.78
N TYR A 51 8.14 -5.70 7.04
CA TYR A 51 6.76 -5.66 7.54
C TYR A 51 6.19 -4.24 7.55
N ALA A 52 6.97 -3.28 8.05
CA ALA A 52 6.59 -1.88 8.04
C ALA A 52 6.55 -1.30 6.61
N ALA A 53 7.43 -1.77 5.71
CA ALA A 53 7.41 -1.40 4.30
C ALA A 53 6.15 -1.93 3.59
N GLY A 54 5.76 -3.18 3.85
CA GLY A 54 4.49 -3.74 3.35
C GLY A 54 3.28 -2.94 3.86
N PHE A 55 3.31 -2.50 5.11
CA PHE A 55 2.28 -1.62 5.67
C PHE A 55 2.31 -0.21 5.08
N ALA A 56 3.49 0.32 4.72
CA ALA A 56 3.61 1.59 4.01
C ALA A 56 2.96 1.53 2.64
N LEU A 57 3.15 0.43 1.89
CA LEU A 57 2.49 0.20 0.59
C LEU A 57 0.97 0.19 0.71
N LEU A 58 0.42 -0.47 1.74
CA LEU A 58 -1.02 -0.40 2.03
C LEU A 58 -1.47 1.04 2.36
N SER A 59 -0.74 1.72 3.23
CA SER A 59 -1.09 3.07 3.68
C SER A 59 -1.05 4.09 2.54
N ARG A 60 -0.11 3.90 1.60
CA ARG A 60 0.03 4.70 0.37
C ARG A 60 -1.27 4.72 -0.43
N ASP A 61 -1.98 3.60 -0.56
CA ASP A 61 -3.21 3.53 -1.35
C ASP A 61 -4.32 4.40 -0.74
N PHE A 62 -4.37 4.49 0.59
CA PHE A 62 -5.29 5.41 1.28
C PHE A 62 -4.87 6.87 1.07
N VAL A 63 -3.59 7.19 1.15
CA VAL A 63 -3.07 8.53 0.84
C VAL A 63 -3.42 8.91 -0.60
N HIS A 64 -3.20 8.01 -1.55
CA HIS A 64 -3.55 8.22 -2.95
C HIS A 64 -5.06 8.45 -3.13
N THR A 65 -5.90 7.71 -2.40
CA THR A 65 -7.35 7.86 -2.45
C THR A 65 -7.83 9.21 -1.92
N TYR A 66 -7.27 9.70 -0.81
CA TYR A 66 -7.76 10.92 -0.15
C TYR A 66 -7.03 12.20 -0.59
N LEU A 67 -5.74 12.10 -0.93
CA LEU A 67 -4.84 13.22 -1.21
C LEU A 67 -4.21 13.18 -2.62
N GLY A 68 -4.40 12.09 -3.37
CA GLY A 68 -3.86 11.91 -4.71
C GLY A 68 -2.35 11.67 -4.73
N VAL A 69 -1.79 11.61 -5.95
CA VAL A 69 -0.36 11.39 -6.22
C VAL A 69 0.53 12.39 -5.47
N ARG A 70 0.13 13.66 -5.39
CA ARG A 70 0.89 14.70 -4.67
C ARG A 70 1.03 14.39 -3.17
N GLY A 71 -0.02 13.85 -2.56
CA GLY A 71 0.02 13.42 -1.16
C GLY A 71 0.97 12.24 -0.95
N VAL A 72 0.96 11.27 -1.86
CA VAL A 72 1.89 10.12 -1.83
C VAL A 72 3.34 10.61 -1.95
N LEU A 73 3.65 11.44 -2.95
CA LEU A 73 4.99 11.97 -3.15
C LEU A 73 5.46 12.82 -1.96
N LEU A 74 4.58 13.64 -1.38
CA LEU A 74 4.90 14.40 -0.17
C LEU A 74 5.20 13.49 1.02
N GLY A 75 4.34 12.50 1.28
CA GLY A 75 4.54 11.55 2.37
C GLY A 75 5.82 10.72 2.21
N MET A 76 6.10 10.30 0.98
CA MET A 76 7.33 9.61 0.62
C MET A 76 8.54 10.50 0.88
N ALA A 77 8.54 11.74 0.38
CA ALA A 77 9.64 12.69 0.58
C ALA A 77 9.89 12.97 2.07
N VAL A 78 8.83 13.22 2.86
CA VAL A 78 8.95 13.48 4.30
C VAL A 78 9.43 12.23 5.04
N GLY A 79 8.87 11.05 4.77
CA GLY A 79 9.26 9.80 5.41
C GLY A 79 10.73 9.44 5.12
N LEU A 80 11.18 9.66 3.89
CA LEU A 80 12.58 9.42 3.49
C LEU A 80 13.53 10.45 4.10
N ALA A 81 13.14 11.73 4.14
CA ALA A 81 13.92 12.76 4.81
C ALA A 81 14.09 12.46 6.31
N LEU A 82 13.02 12.05 6.99
CA LEU A 82 13.11 11.61 8.39
C LEU A 82 13.97 10.35 8.54
N SER A 83 13.84 9.38 7.62
CA SER A 83 14.66 8.16 7.61
C SER A 83 16.16 8.47 7.46
N TRP A 84 16.51 9.52 6.71
CA TRP A 84 17.91 9.95 6.56
C TRP A 84 18.56 10.27 7.90
N PHE A 85 17.81 10.94 8.79
CA PHE A 85 18.31 11.35 10.11
C PHE A 85 18.14 10.27 11.18
N LEU A 86 17.09 9.45 11.10
CA LEU A 86 16.71 8.51 12.15
C LEU A 86 17.22 7.07 11.93
N ALA A 87 17.52 6.70 10.68
CA ALA A 87 18.06 5.39 10.31
C ALA A 87 19.50 5.56 9.79
N THR A 88 19.72 5.32 8.50
CA THR A 88 20.99 5.62 7.84
C THR A 88 20.75 6.29 6.49
N PRO A 89 21.64 7.20 6.04
CA PRO A 89 21.54 7.79 4.71
C PRO A 89 21.50 6.76 3.58
N ALA A 90 22.24 5.65 3.72
CA ALA A 90 22.25 4.57 2.75
C ALA A 90 20.87 3.90 2.60
N LEU A 91 20.20 3.59 3.72
CA LEU A 91 18.86 3.00 3.69
C LEU A 91 17.82 3.99 3.17
N ALA A 92 17.92 5.27 3.54
CA ALA A 92 17.03 6.30 3.03
C ALA A 92 17.16 6.46 1.50
N LEU A 93 18.37 6.46 0.96
CA LEU A 93 18.62 6.48 -0.49
C LEU A 93 18.11 5.21 -1.17
N ALA A 94 18.39 4.04 -0.59
CA ALA A 94 17.92 2.77 -1.12
C ALA A 94 16.39 2.74 -1.23
N SER A 95 15.68 3.12 -0.16
CA SER A 95 14.23 3.23 -0.17
C SER A 95 13.72 4.28 -1.16
N ALA A 96 14.39 5.43 -1.27
CA ALA A 96 13.98 6.48 -2.19
C ALA A 96 13.98 5.99 -3.64
N VAL A 97 15.10 5.38 -4.06
CA VAL A 97 15.24 4.86 -5.42
C VAL A 97 14.29 3.69 -5.65
N ALA A 98 14.24 2.73 -4.72
CA ALA A 98 13.37 1.56 -4.83
C ALA A 98 11.89 1.96 -4.95
N PHE A 99 11.40 2.83 -4.05
CA PHE A 99 10.02 3.29 -4.07
C PHE A 99 9.68 4.07 -5.34
N LEU A 100 10.52 5.02 -5.77
CA LEU A 100 10.23 5.81 -6.97
C LEU A 100 10.18 4.94 -8.23
N VAL A 101 11.15 4.03 -8.41
CA VAL A 101 11.19 3.16 -9.58
C VAL A 101 10.04 2.16 -9.55
N ALA A 102 9.75 1.57 -8.39
CA ALA A 102 8.63 0.64 -8.23
C ALA A 102 7.27 1.32 -8.42
N GLU A 103 7.10 2.57 -7.98
CA GLU A 103 5.87 3.35 -8.20
C GLU A 103 5.64 3.61 -9.69
N VAL A 104 6.67 4.00 -10.43
CA VAL A 104 6.58 4.21 -11.88
C VAL A 104 6.26 2.90 -12.59
N ALA A 105 6.94 1.81 -12.23
CA ALA A 105 6.67 0.49 -12.79
C ALA A 105 5.23 0.03 -12.49
N ASP A 106 4.77 0.20 -11.24
CA ASP A 106 3.40 -0.14 -10.84
C ASP A 106 2.39 0.65 -11.66
N MET A 107 2.56 1.97 -11.77
CA MET A 107 1.64 2.83 -12.50
C MET A 107 1.55 2.44 -13.99
N LEU A 108 2.68 2.19 -14.64
CA LEU A 108 2.72 1.79 -16.05
C LEU A 108 2.01 0.46 -16.28
N VAL A 109 2.30 -0.55 -15.46
CA VAL A 109 1.71 -1.89 -15.57
C VAL A 109 0.22 -1.86 -15.19
N PHE A 110 -0.15 -1.13 -14.15
CA PHE A 110 -1.52 -0.98 -13.71
C PHE A 110 -2.39 -0.34 -14.80
N LEU A 111 -1.94 0.78 -15.39
CA LEU A 111 -2.66 1.46 -16.46
C LEU A 111 -2.82 0.57 -17.70
N TRP A 112 -1.79 -0.20 -18.05
CA TRP A 112 -1.86 -1.17 -19.15
C TRP A 112 -2.82 -2.32 -18.86
N ALA A 113 -2.85 -2.83 -17.64
CA ALA A 113 -3.72 -3.95 -17.24
C ALA A 113 -5.15 -3.52 -16.89
N ARG A 114 -5.37 -2.21 -16.65
CA ARG A 114 -6.65 -1.60 -16.22
C ARG A 114 -7.88 -2.02 -17.03
N PRO A 115 -7.83 -2.11 -18.38
CA PRO A 115 -9.00 -2.47 -19.18
C PRO A 115 -9.55 -3.86 -18.87
N ARG A 116 -8.76 -4.74 -18.24
CA ARG A 116 -9.12 -6.13 -17.93
C ARG A 116 -9.67 -6.31 -16.50
N GLY A 117 -9.92 -5.22 -15.78
CA GLY A 117 -10.55 -5.20 -14.44
C GLY A 117 -9.60 -4.75 -13.32
N PHE A 118 -10.16 -4.08 -12.30
CA PHE A 118 -9.40 -3.48 -11.19
C PHE A 118 -8.52 -4.49 -10.44
N VAL A 119 -9.11 -5.59 -9.99
CA VAL A 119 -8.41 -6.57 -9.14
C VAL A 119 -7.26 -7.21 -9.91
N ARG A 120 -7.50 -7.59 -11.16
CA ARG A 120 -6.47 -8.16 -12.03
C ARG A 120 -5.34 -7.17 -12.31
N ALA A 121 -5.67 -5.91 -12.57
CA ALA A 121 -4.65 -4.88 -12.80
C ALA A 121 -3.77 -4.67 -11.56
N ALA A 122 -4.36 -4.59 -10.36
CA ALA A 122 -3.64 -4.45 -9.11
C ALA A 122 -2.76 -5.67 -8.78
N LEU A 123 -3.21 -6.88 -9.10
CA LEU A 123 -2.38 -8.08 -8.90
C LEU A 123 -1.20 -8.11 -9.85
N ILE A 124 -1.42 -7.84 -11.15
CA ILE A 124 -0.35 -7.85 -12.15
C ILE A 124 0.68 -6.75 -11.88
N SER A 125 0.25 -5.54 -11.55
CA SER A 125 1.16 -4.43 -11.26
C SER A 125 2.02 -4.72 -10.04
N ASN A 126 1.43 -5.20 -8.94
CA ASN A 126 2.17 -5.59 -7.73
C ASN A 126 3.15 -6.74 -7.97
N CYS A 127 2.82 -7.72 -8.82
CA CYS A 127 3.74 -8.78 -9.20
C CYS A 127 4.99 -8.28 -9.94
N VAL A 128 4.92 -7.11 -10.57
CA VAL A 128 6.06 -6.49 -11.26
C VAL A 128 6.78 -5.51 -10.35
N SER A 129 6.05 -4.64 -9.63
CA SER A 129 6.64 -3.59 -8.81
C SER A 129 7.34 -4.12 -7.56
N ALA A 130 6.82 -5.17 -6.92
CA ALA A 130 7.43 -5.75 -5.71
C ALA A 130 8.84 -6.37 -5.93
N PRO A 131 9.10 -7.16 -6.99
CA PRO A 131 10.46 -7.60 -7.30
C PRO A 131 11.39 -6.43 -7.61
N VAL A 132 10.93 -5.43 -8.37
CA VAL A 132 11.73 -4.24 -8.72
C VAL A 132 12.14 -3.48 -7.45
N ASP A 133 11.19 -3.21 -6.56
CA ASP A 133 11.44 -2.59 -5.25
C ASP A 133 12.45 -3.40 -4.43
N THR A 134 12.25 -4.71 -4.33
CA THR A 134 13.06 -5.59 -3.50
C THR A 134 14.50 -5.67 -3.98
N VAL A 135 14.72 -5.85 -5.28
CA VAL A 135 16.06 -5.96 -5.86
C VAL A 135 16.80 -4.63 -5.71
N LEU A 136 16.16 -3.50 -6.06
CA LEU A 136 16.78 -2.19 -5.93
C LEU A 136 17.10 -1.84 -4.47
N PHE A 137 16.16 -2.10 -3.57
CA PHE A 137 16.36 -1.83 -2.14
C PHE A 137 17.52 -2.64 -1.59
N LEU A 138 17.53 -3.97 -1.79
CA LEU A 138 18.61 -4.84 -1.32
C LEU A 138 19.97 -4.42 -1.88
N TRP A 139 20.03 -4.17 -3.19
CA TRP A 139 21.25 -3.81 -3.88
C TRP A 139 21.85 -2.50 -3.36
N ILE A 140 21.03 -1.45 -3.26
CA ILE A 140 21.50 -0.11 -2.84
C ILE A 140 21.75 -0.06 -1.33
N ALA A 141 20.95 -0.78 -0.54
CA ALA A 141 21.15 -0.88 0.91
C ALA A 141 22.37 -1.71 1.30
N GLY A 142 23.00 -2.41 0.35
CA GLY A 142 24.16 -3.28 0.61
C GLY A 142 23.79 -4.59 1.30
N PHE A 143 22.53 -5.01 1.23
CA PHE A 143 22.12 -6.32 1.71
C PHE A 143 22.43 -7.41 0.67
N PRO A 144 22.71 -8.65 1.10
CA PRO A 144 22.90 -9.77 0.19
C PRO A 144 21.71 -9.97 -0.75
N LEU A 145 21.98 -10.14 -2.05
CA LEU A 145 21.00 -10.53 -3.06
C LEU A 145 20.97 -12.06 -3.20
N THR A 146 20.47 -12.74 -2.18
CA THR A 146 20.28 -14.20 -2.23
C THR A 146 18.86 -14.53 -2.69
N PHE A 147 18.66 -15.76 -3.18
CA PHE A 147 17.32 -16.24 -3.51
C PHE A 147 16.39 -16.13 -2.29
N GLU A 148 16.89 -16.48 -1.11
CA GLU A 148 16.17 -16.43 0.16
C GLU A 148 15.74 -15.01 0.54
N SER A 149 16.61 -14.01 0.35
CA SER A 149 16.30 -12.61 0.68
C SER A 149 15.34 -11.97 -0.31
N ILE A 150 15.45 -12.31 -1.60
CA ILE A 150 14.56 -11.81 -2.66
C ILE A 150 13.17 -12.41 -2.47
N VAL A 151 13.08 -13.74 -2.39
CA VAL A 151 11.80 -14.44 -2.23
C VAL A 151 11.16 -14.10 -0.89
N GLY A 152 11.93 -14.08 0.20
CA GLY A 152 11.43 -13.69 1.52
C GLY A 152 10.80 -12.31 1.50
N GLN A 153 11.50 -11.31 0.94
CA GLN A 153 10.98 -9.94 0.88
C GLN A 153 9.79 -9.80 -0.07
N MET A 154 9.81 -10.47 -1.23
CA MET A 154 8.67 -10.46 -2.15
C MET A 154 7.45 -11.07 -1.50
N VAL A 155 7.58 -12.23 -0.84
CA VAL A 155 6.48 -12.88 -0.12
C VAL A 155 5.99 -11.97 1.00
N GLY A 156 6.89 -11.41 1.82
CA GLY A 156 6.53 -10.45 2.86
C GLY A 156 5.74 -9.27 2.31
N LYS A 157 6.26 -8.60 1.28
CA LYS A 157 5.61 -7.43 0.67
C LYS A 157 4.30 -7.79 -0.01
N ILE A 158 4.21 -8.87 -0.79
CA ILE A 158 2.98 -9.25 -1.50
C ILE A 158 1.89 -9.73 -0.53
N LEU A 159 2.23 -10.56 0.45
CA LEU A 159 1.25 -11.02 1.44
C LEU A 159 0.68 -9.85 2.24
N TRP A 160 1.54 -8.98 2.77
CA TRP A 160 1.11 -7.87 3.64
C TRP A 160 0.55 -6.67 2.86
N ALA A 161 1.13 -6.32 1.71
CA ALA A 161 0.70 -5.15 0.93
C ALA A 161 -0.41 -5.44 -0.08
N THR A 162 -0.59 -6.70 -0.50
CA THR A 162 -1.60 -7.03 -1.53
C THR A 162 -2.73 -7.89 -0.98
N ILE A 163 -2.41 -9.00 -0.30
CA ILE A 163 -3.45 -9.94 0.14
C ILE A 163 -4.29 -9.36 1.28
N VAL A 164 -3.67 -8.81 2.32
CA VAL A 164 -4.41 -8.23 3.46
C VAL A 164 -5.33 -7.08 3.01
N PRO A 165 -4.87 -6.10 2.21
CA PRO A 165 -5.73 -5.01 1.75
C PRO A 165 -6.85 -5.48 0.84
N LEU A 166 -6.57 -6.42 -0.05
CA LEU A 166 -7.57 -6.99 -0.94
C LEU A 166 -8.61 -7.78 -0.15
N ALA A 167 -8.20 -8.55 0.86
CA ALA A 167 -9.10 -9.28 1.75
C ALA A 167 -10.02 -8.32 2.52
N ILE A 168 -9.48 -7.22 3.06
CA ILE A 168 -10.28 -6.17 3.71
C ILE A 168 -11.25 -5.54 2.72
N TYR A 169 -10.78 -5.17 1.52
CA TYR A 169 -11.62 -4.54 0.50
C TYR A 169 -12.78 -5.46 0.08
N VAL A 170 -12.50 -6.73 -0.20
CA VAL A 170 -13.51 -7.73 -0.57
C VAL A 170 -14.48 -7.96 0.59
N GLY A 171 -13.97 -8.12 1.82
CA GLY A 171 -14.79 -8.30 3.02
C GLY A 171 -15.75 -7.12 3.27
N VAL A 172 -15.24 -5.89 3.21
CA VAL A 172 -16.06 -4.68 3.37
C VAL A 172 -17.11 -4.57 2.27
N ARG A 173 -16.75 -4.89 1.02
CA ARG A 173 -17.71 -4.86 -0.11
C ARG A 173 -18.81 -5.91 0.07
N ALA A 174 -18.45 -7.12 0.50
CA ALA A 174 -19.41 -8.19 0.78
C ALA A 174 -20.37 -7.80 1.92
N LEU A 175 -19.86 -7.23 3.01
CA LEU A 175 -20.67 -6.76 4.14
C LEU A 175 -21.61 -5.61 3.74
N ARG A 176 -21.14 -4.66 2.93
CA ARG A 176 -21.98 -3.56 2.42
C ARG A 176 -23.08 -4.07 1.50
N ARG A 177 -22.78 -5.06 0.65
CA ARG A 177 -23.77 -5.69 -0.23
C ARG A 177 -24.84 -6.41 0.58
N ALA A 178 -24.45 -7.23 1.55
CA ALA A 178 -25.37 -7.93 2.45
C ALA A 178 -26.23 -6.94 3.27
N ARG A 179 -25.67 -5.81 3.70
CA ARG A 179 -26.42 -4.76 4.39
C ARG A 179 -27.43 -4.08 3.47
N ASN A 180 -27.06 -3.76 2.23
CA ASN A 180 -27.95 -3.11 1.28
C ASN A 180 -29.10 -4.04 0.86
N GLU A 181 -28.83 -5.33 0.66
CA GLU A 181 -29.85 -6.36 0.38
C GLU A 181 -30.83 -6.51 1.56
N ARG A 182 -30.34 -6.47 2.81
CA ARG A 182 -31.19 -6.48 4.01
C ARG A 182 -32.06 -5.22 4.17
N MET A 183 -31.60 -4.06 3.71
CA MET A 183 -32.38 -2.82 3.76
C MET A 183 -33.45 -2.79 2.67
N ALA A 184 -33.12 -3.24 1.45
CA ALA A 184 -34.07 -3.37 0.35
C ALA A 184 -35.22 -4.34 0.68
N ASN A 185 -34.93 -5.44 1.38
CA ASN A 185 -35.96 -6.40 1.83
C ASN A 185 -36.76 -5.92 3.06
N ARG A 186 -36.40 -4.78 3.67
CA ARG A 186 -37.12 -4.18 4.81
C ARG A 186 -38.07 -3.08 4.39
N GLU A 187 -37.98 -2.56 3.16
CA GLU A 187 -38.98 -1.63 2.64
C GLU A 187 -40.25 -2.42 2.33
N PRO A 188 -41.38 -2.18 3.02
CA PRO A 188 -42.62 -2.84 2.69
C PRO A 188 -42.99 -2.47 1.26
N THR A 189 -43.27 -3.47 0.43
CA THR A 189 -43.93 -3.28 -0.87
C THR A 189 -45.09 -2.31 -0.64
N PRO A 190 -45.23 -1.21 -1.40
CA PRO A 190 -46.37 -0.33 -1.23
C PRO A 190 -47.60 -1.22 -1.46
N THR A 191 -48.31 -1.55 -0.39
CA THR A 191 -49.60 -2.21 -0.47
C THR A 191 -50.44 -1.23 -1.26
N GLY A 192 -50.68 -1.56 -2.52
CA GLY A 192 -51.50 -0.77 -3.43
C GLY A 192 -52.81 -0.49 -2.71
N GLY A 193 -52.91 0.72 -2.18
CA GLY A 193 -54.15 1.25 -1.69
C GLY A 193 -55.03 1.52 -2.90
N LEU A 194 -56.28 1.09 -2.76
CA LEU A 194 -57.46 1.46 -3.55
C LEU A 194 -57.53 0.70 -4.89
N ILE A 195 -58.66 0.08 -5.25
CA ILE A 195 -60.00 0.67 -5.23
C ILE A 195 -61.04 -0.43 -4.88
N GLU A 196 -61.88 -0.14 -3.88
CA GLU A 196 -63.17 -0.80 -3.62
C GLU A 196 -64.19 -0.53 -4.73
#